data_AF-A0A2E0XCM2-F1
#
_entry.id   AF-A0A2E0XCM2-F1
#
_cell.length_a   1.000
_cell.length_b   1.000
_cell.length_c   1.000
_cell.angle_alpha   90.00
_cell.angle_beta   90.00
_cell.angle_gamma   90.00
#
_symmetry.space_group_name_H-M   'P 1'
#
loop_
_entity.id
_entity.type
_entity.pdbx_description
1 polymer ?
#
loop_
_entity_poly.entity_id
_entity_poly.type
_entity_poly.pdbx_seq_one_letter_code
_entity_poly.pdbx_strand_id
1 'polypeptide(L)'
;MYLSSLAIIVVVVVVVVVVVVGVVAGVGGRAMEDLIRGGFIAGVLDVTTTELADELVGGVLSAGPDRLEAAGKHSVPQVIAPGALDMVNFGPLDNVPDQFKDRQFYQHNPNVTLMRTTVDENAELGQIMARKLRAAKGPATVLIPKQGISAIDKAEQPFYSPEAETAWIDNLKSGLSGSDVETLELDNHINDEAFAEKLAQTLLDLIG
;
A
#
# COMPACT_ATOMS: atom_id res chain seq x y z
N MET A 1 14.95 15.00 -27.15
CA MET A 1 13.97 16.08 -26.97
C MET A 1 12.62 15.40 -26.78
N TYR A 2 12.09 15.11 -25.60
CA TYR A 2 12.45 15.39 -24.20
C TYR A 2 12.29 14.08 -23.40
N LEU A 3 13.35 13.69 -22.68
CA LEU A 3 13.29 12.77 -21.54
C LEU A 3 13.35 13.67 -20.31
N SER A 4 12.27 13.69 -19.52
CA SER A 4 12.11 14.50 -18.31
C SER A 4 10.94 13.86 -17.54
N SER A 5 11.00 13.42 -16.29
CA SER A 5 12.01 13.51 -15.23
C SER A 5 11.63 12.42 -14.21
N LEU A 6 12.49 11.43 -13.96
CA LEU A 6 12.42 10.64 -12.73
C LEU A 6 13.61 11.08 -11.88
N ALA A 7 13.39 12.05 -11.00
CA ALA A 7 14.34 12.38 -9.95
C ALA A 7 14.09 11.40 -8.80
N ILE A 8 14.86 10.30 -8.76
CA ILE A 8 14.97 9.48 -7.56
C ILE A 8 16.11 10.09 -6.75
N ILE A 9 15.77 10.73 -5.64
CA ILE A 9 16.72 11.25 -4.67
C ILE A 9 17.34 10.05 -3.95
N VAL A 10 18.64 9.83 -4.14
CA VAL A 10 19.45 8.90 -3.34
C VAL A 10 20.13 9.71 -2.25
N VAL A 11 19.57 9.70 -1.04
CA VAL A 11 20.26 10.20 0.16
C VAL A 11 21.10 9.05 0.73
N VAL A 12 22.42 9.19 0.66
CA VAL A 12 23.37 8.29 1.34
C VAL A 12 23.61 8.84 2.75
N VAL A 13 23.01 8.21 3.76
CA VAL A 13 23.41 8.34 5.17
C VAL A 13 24.20 7.07 5.51
N VAL A 14 25.39 7.22 6.13
CA VAL A 14 26.25 6.09 6.52
C VAL A 14 25.73 5.41 7.80
N VAL A 15 24.59 4.75 7.63
CA VAL A 15 24.20 3.46 8.22
C VAL A 15 23.93 2.61 6.97
N VAL A 16 24.33 1.34 6.87
CA VAL A 16 24.12 0.58 5.62
C VAL A 16 22.63 0.33 5.41
N VAL A 17 21.90 1.33 4.89
CA VAL A 17 20.50 1.24 4.48
C VAL A 17 20.51 0.72 3.06
N VAL A 18 20.37 -0.60 2.92
CA VAL A 18 20.11 -1.21 1.62
C VAL A 18 18.63 -1.01 1.31
N VAL A 19 18.33 -0.09 0.40
CA VAL A 19 16.97 0.09 -0.11
C VAL A 19 16.69 -1.02 -1.12
N VAL A 20 15.82 -1.96 -0.74
CA VAL A 20 15.31 -2.99 -1.66
C VAL A 20 14.00 -2.48 -2.25
N VAL A 21 14.01 -2.09 -3.51
CA VAL A 21 12.78 -1.73 -4.24
C VAL A 21 12.19 -3.02 -4.83
N GLY A 22 11.07 -3.46 -4.27
CA GLY A 22 10.32 -4.61 -4.78
C GLY A 22 9.46 -4.23 -5.98
N VAL A 23 9.32 -5.14 -6.94
CA VAL A 23 8.23 -5.05 -7.92
C VAL A 23 6.92 -5.21 -7.15
N VAL A 24 5.97 -4.30 -7.35
CA VAL A 24 4.61 -4.41 -6.81
C VAL A 24 3.85 -5.46 -7.61
N ALA A 25 4.12 -6.69 -7.28
CA ALA A 25 3.48 -7.91 -7.75
C ALA A 25 3.62 -8.89 -6.59
N GLY A 26 2.61 -9.70 -6.27
CA GLY A 26 2.58 -10.52 -5.05
C GLY A 26 3.85 -11.29 -4.64
N VAL A 27 4.72 -11.62 -5.60
CA VAL A 27 6.06 -12.17 -5.35
C VAL A 27 7.01 -11.19 -4.62
N GLY A 28 6.96 -9.90 -4.91
CA GLY A 28 7.73 -8.84 -4.25
C GLY A 28 7.35 -8.68 -2.79
N GLY A 29 6.04 -8.57 -2.48
CA GLY A 29 5.56 -8.55 -1.10
C GLY A 29 5.99 -9.78 -0.32
N ARG A 30 5.82 -10.99 -0.88
CA ARG A 30 6.30 -12.24 -0.23
C ARG A 30 7.80 -12.25 0.02
N ALA A 31 8.60 -11.83 -0.96
CA ALA A 31 10.05 -11.78 -0.82
C ALA A 31 10.48 -10.80 0.28
N MET A 32 9.82 -9.64 0.37
CA MET A 32 10.04 -8.68 1.46
C MET A 32 9.71 -9.30 2.82
N GLU A 33 8.55 -9.96 2.95
CA GLU A 33 8.14 -10.66 4.18
C GLU A 33 9.16 -11.74 4.59
N ASP A 34 9.70 -12.50 3.63
CA ASP A 34 10.72 -13.52 3.88
C ASP A 34 12.07 -12.92 4.33
N LEU A 35 12.49 -11.81 3.74
CA LEU A 35 13.69 -11.08 4.16
C LEU A 35 13.55 -10.52 5.58
N ILE A 36 12.36 -10.03 5.95
CA ILE A 36 12.05 -9.59 7.30
C ILE A 36 12.16 -10.77 8.29
N ARG A 37 11.54 -11.91 7.96
CA ARG A 37 11.63 -13.13 8.79
C ARG A 37 13.07 -13.61 8.94
N GLY A 38 13.88 -13.47 7.89
CA GLY A 38 15.30 -13.79 7.89
C GLY A 38 16.19 -12.83 8.69
N GLY A 39 15.63 -11.73 9.20
CA GLY A 39 16.38 -10.72 9.97
C GLY A 39 17.28 -9.84 9.11
N PHE A 40 17.03 -9.75 7.80
CA PHE A 40 17.83 -8.96 6.87
C PHE A 40 17.36 -7.50 6.75
N ILE A 41 16.18 -7.17 7.28
CA ILE A 41 15.54 -5.87 7.14
C ILE A 41 15.46 -5.18 8.50
N ALA A 42 16.03 -3.97 8.60
CA ALA A 42 16.07 -3.17 9.82
C ALA A 42 14.86 -2.21 9.97
N GLY A 43 14.15 -1.94 8.88
CA GLY A 43 12.95 -1.13 8.87
C GLY A 43 12.23 -1.23 7.52
N VAL A 44 10.92 -1.01 7.51
CA VAL A 44 10.07 -1.23 6.34
C VAL A 44 9.34 0.05 6.00
N LEU A 45 9.45 0.48 4.74
CA LEU A 45 8.60 1.51 4.15
C LEU A 45 7.67 0.85 3.12
N ASP A 46 6.46 0.54 3.55
CA ASP A 46 5.47 -0.21 2.77
C ASP A 46 4.44 0.74 2.15
N VAL A 47 4.85 1.40 1.06
CA VAL A 47 4.05 2.46 0.43
C VAL A 47 2.87 1.90 -0.37
N THR A 48 3.01 0.69 -0.93
CA THR A 48 2.06 0.12 -1.89
C THR A 48 1.54 -1.22 -1.40
N THR A 49 0.36 -1.21 -0.81
CA THR A 49 -0.28 -2.37 -0.16
C THR A 49 -1.39 -3.02 -1.01
N THR A 50 -1.44 -2.69 -2.30
CA THR A 50 -2.39 -3.24 -3.31
C THR A 50 -2.55 -4.76 -3.29
N GLU A 51 -1.50 -5.50 -2.91
CA GLU A 51 -1.52 -6.96 -2.80
C GLU A 51 -2.60 -7.48 -1.83
N LEU A 52 -3.05 -6.65 -0.88
CA LEU A 52 -4.19 -6.94 0.00
C LEU A 52 -5.53 -6.92 -0.75
N ALA A 53 -5.71 -6.00 -1.72
CA ALA A 53 -6.91 -5.94 -2.55
C ALA A 53 -6.99 -7.16 -3.47
N ASP A 54 -5.86 -7.55 -4.05
CA ASP A 54 -5.75 -8.78 -4.83
C ASP A 54 -6.06 -10.03 -3.99
N GLU A 55 -5.55 -10.14 -2.76
CA GLU A 55 -5.86 -11.26 -1.87
C GLU A 55 -7.34 -11.31 -1.48
N LEU A 56 -7.93 -10.15 -1.15
CA LEU A 56 -9.34 -10.08 -0.75
C LEU A 56 -10.29 -10.47 -1.88
N VAL A 57 -10.07 -9.93 -3.07
CA VAL A 57 -11.04 -10.00 -4.18
C VAL A 57 -10.72 -11.15 -5.16
N GLY A 58 -9.51 -11.69 -5.12
CA GLY A 58 -9.05 -12.76 -6.03
C GLY A 58 -8.35 -12.23 -7.29
N GLY A 59 -7.56 -11.17 -7.15
CA GLY A 59 -6.64 -10.66 -8.17
C GLY A 59 -5.42 -11.55 -8.36
N VAL A 60 -4.66 -11.29 -9.43
CA VAL A 60 -3.54 -12.16 -9.86
C VAL A 60 -2.21 -11.86 -9.18
N LEU A 61 -2.10 -10.74 -8.47
CA LEU A 61 -0.89 -10.25 -7.80
C LEU A 61 -0.99 -10.32 -6.27
N SER A 62 -1.81 -11.22 -5.72
CA SER A 62 -1.85 -11.45 -4.27
C SER A 62 -0.46 -11.84 -3.71
N ALA A 63 -0.10 -11.26 -2.56
CA ALA A 63 1.05 -11.66 -1.75
C ALA A 63 0.72 -12.74 -0.69
N GLY A 64 -0.52 -13.22 -0.66
CA GLY A 64 -1.01 -14.25 0.25
C GLY A 64 -1.50 -13.68 1.59
N PRO A 65 -2.07 -14.56 2.45
CA PRO A 65 -2.84 -14.15 3.62
C PRO A 65 -1.98 -13.52 4.72
N ASP A 66 -0.68 -13.83 4.78
CA ASP A 66 0.26 -13.32 5.78
C ASP A 66 0.86 -11.95 5.42
N ARG A 67 0.46 -11.35 4.31
CA ARG A 67 0.94 -10.03 3.89
C ARG A 67 0.69 -8.98 4.98
N LEU A 68 1.67 -8.11 5.21
CA LEU A 68 1.72 -7.04 6.21
C LEU A 68 1.88 -7.53 7.65
N GLU A 69 2.40 -8.74 7.88
CA GLU A 69 2.51 -9.32 9.23
C GLU A 69 3.93 -9.54 9.72
N ALA A 70 4.93 -9.77 8.85
CA ALA A 70 6.28 -10.12 9.31
C ALA A 70 6.93 -8.97 10.09
N ALA A 71 6.82 -7.73 9.63
CA ALA A 71 7.45 -6.59 10.31
C ALA A 71 6.95 -6.47 11.75
N GLY A 72 5.63 -6.49 11.94
CA GLY A 72 5.01 -6.47 13.25
C GLY A 72 5.39 -7.68 14.11
N LYS A 73 5.40 -8.90 13.56
CA LYS A 73 5.76 -10.12 14.31
C LYS A 73 7.21 -10.15 14.77
N HIS A 74 8.11 -9.54 14.00
CA HIS A 74 9.56 -9.50 14.24
C HIS A 74 10.05 -8.19 14.85
N SER A 75 9.13 -7.32 15.30
CA SER A 75 9.44 -6.02 15.92
C SER A 75 10.30 -5.11 15.03
N VAL A 76 10.20 -5.25 13.71
CA VAL A 76 10.84 -4.37 12.75
C VAL A 76 9.99 -3.09 12.62
N PRO A 77 10.56 -1.89 12.81
CA PRO A 77 9.86 -0.64 12.57
C PRO A 77 9.24 -0.59 11.19
N GLN A 78 7.97 -0.19 11.10
CA GLN A 78 7.26 -0.14 9.82
C GLN A 78 6.47 1.15 9.66
N VAL A 79 6.55 1.71 8.46
CA VAL A 79 5.72 2.84 8.02
C VAL A 79 4.95 2.40 6.79
N ILE A 80 3.63 2.56 6.82
CA ILE A 80 2.70 2.01 5.83
C ILE A 80 1.92 3.13 5.15
N ALA A 81 1.62 2.97 3.85
CA ALA A 81 0.63 3.77 3.13
C ALA A 81 -0.32 2.89 2.28
N PRO A 82 -1.51 3.38 1.91
CA PRO A 82 -2.52 2.61 1.16
C PRO A 82 -2.29 2.62 -0.35
N GLY A 83 -1.04 2.70 -0.82
CA GLY A 83 -0.78 2.89 -2.25
C GLY A 83 -1.38 1.80 -3.12
N ALA A 84 -2.08 2.23 -4.16
CA ALA A 84 -2.79 1.40 -5.13
C ALA A 84 -3.82 0.42 -4.50
N LEU A 85 -4.32 0.69 -3.29
CA LEU A 85 -5.34 -0.15 -2.65
C LEU A 85 -6.74 0.04 -3.31
N ASP A 86 -6.88 1.02 -4.19
CA ASP A 86 -8.04 1.32 -5.03
C ASP A 86 -8.19 0.34 -6.21
N MET A 87 -7.25 -0.58 -6.42
CA MET A 87 -7.26 -1.47 -7.59
C MET A 87 -6.97 -2.93 -7.25
N VAL A 88 -7.66 -3.81 -7.98
CA VAL A 88 -7.39 -5.26 -8.07
C VAL A 88 -6.82 -5.56 -9.44
N ASN A 89 -5.74 -6.35 -9.49
CA ASN A 89 -5.01 -6.62 -10.71
C ASN A 89 -5.53 -7.89 -11.40
N PHE A 90 -5.79 -7.78 -12.70
CA PHE A 90 -6.09 -8.90 -13.58
C PHE A 90 -5.21 -8.88 -14.83
N GLY A 91 -5.28 -9.98 -15.58
CA GLY A 91 -4.67 -10.10 -16.91
C GLY A 91 -5.42 -9.31 -17.99
N PRO A 92 -5.37 -9.77 -19.25
CA PRO A 92 -6.18 -9.23 -20.32
C PRO A 92 -7.67 -9.14 -19.93
N LEU A 93 -8.38 -8.13 -20.45
CA LEU A 93 -9.79 -7.89 -20.12
C LEU A 93 -10.68 -9.12 -20.36
N ASP A 94 -10.43 -9.85 -21.45
CA ASP A 94 -11.18 -11.06 -21.82
C ASP A 94 -10.98 -12.23 -20.84
N ASN A 95 -9.96 -12.15 -19.98
CA ASN A 95 -9.67 -13.15 -18.94
C ASN A 95 -10.19 -12.74 -17.56
N VAL A 96 -10.82 -11.57 -17.42
CA VAL A 96 -11.42 -11.16 -16.14
C VAL A 96 -12.63 -12.06 -15.85
N PRO A 97 -12.74 -12.67 -14.65
CA PRO A 97 -13.86 -13.54 -14.32
C PRO A 97 -15.24 -12.90 -14.49
N ASP A 98 -16.20 -13.65 -15.04
CA ASP A 98 -17.56 -13.16 -15.36
C ASP A 98 -18.30 -12.52 -14.18
N GLN A 99 -18.00 -12.95 -12.94
CA GLN A 99 -18.60 -12.36 -11.73
C GLN A 99 -18.25 -10.88 -11.55
N PHE A 100 -17.20 -10.39 -12.22
CA PHE A 100 -16.74 -9.01 -12.15
C PHE A 100 -17.16 -8.16 -13.36
N LYS A 101 -17.89 -8.70 -14.34
CA LYS A 101 -18.18 -8.01 -15.62
C LYS A 101 -18.82 -6.62 -15.50
N ASP A 102 -19.56 -6.37 -14.42
CA ASP A 102 -20.28 -5.11 -14.16
C ASP A 102 -19.45 -4.13 -13.30
N ARG A 103 -18.19 -4.47 -13.03
CA ARG A 103 -17.25 -3.65 -12.27
C ARG A 103 -16.59 -2.62 -13.18
N GLN A 104 -16.03 -1.59 -12.54
CA GLN A 104 -15.32 -0.55 -13.23
C GLN A 104 -13.89 -1.00 -13.55
N PHE A 105 -13.58 -1.09 -14.84
CA PHE A 105 -12.26 -1.48 -15.33
C PHE A 105 -11.48 -0.31 -15.91
N TYR A 106 -10.16 -0.38 -15.77
CA TYR A 106 -9.20 0.44 -16.48
C TYR A 106 -8.18 -0.46 -17.17
N GLN A 107 -8.17 -0.45 -18.49
CA GLN A 107 -7.19 -1.21 -19.27
C GLN A 107 -5.86 -0.45 -19.27
N HIS A 108 -4.93 -0.84 -18.39
CA HIS A 108 -3.61 -0.21 -18.30
C HIS A 108 -2.77 -0.51 -19.54
N ASN A 109 -2.82 -1.76 -20.02
CA ASN A 109 -2.22 -2.18 -21.30
C ASN A 109 -2.94 -3.45 -21.82
N PRO A 110 -2.60 -3.98 -23.01
CA PRO A 110 -3.29 -5.16 -23.56
C PRO A 110 -3.25 -6.42 -22.66
N ASN A 111 -2.29 -6.51 -21.74
CA ASN A 111 -2.08 -7.66 -20.87
C ASN A 111 -2.52 -7.44 -19.41
N VAL A 112 -2.88 -6.20 -19.04
CA VAL A 112 -3.17 -5.83 -17.65
C VAL A 112 -4.42 -4.96 -17.59
N THR A 113 -5.39 -5.46 -16.82
CA THR A 113 -6.64 -4.75 -16.51
C THR A 113 -6.68 -4.51 -15.01
N LEU A 114 -6.93 -3.26 -14.63
CA LEU A 114 -7.16 -2.85 -13.26
C LEU A 114 -8.65 -2.80 -13.02
N MET A 115 -9.12 -3.32 -11.88
CA MET A 115 -10.51 -3.23 -11.46
C MET A 115 -10.62 -2.37 -10.21
N ARG A 116 -11.50 -1.37 -10.21
CA ARG A 116 -11.71 -0.48 -9.07
C ARG A 116 -12.28 -1.25 -7.88
N THR A 117 -11.67 -1.16 -6.70
CA THR A 117 -12.24 -1.69 -5.45
C THR A 117 -13.50 -0.91 -5.06
N THR A 118 -14.50 -1.56 -4.46
CA THR A 118 -15.76 -0.92 -4.01
C THR A 118 -15.61 -0.27 -2.63
N VAL A 119 -16.63 0.49 -2.21
CA VAL A 119 -16.72 1.03 -0.84
C VAL A 119 -16.67 -0.08 0.21
N ASP A 120 -17.42 -1.18 0.01
CA ASP A 120 -17.45 -2.32 0.94
C ASP A 120 -16.10 -3.05 0.99
N GLU A 121 -15.45 -3.25 -0.16
CA GLU A 121 -14.11 -3.83 -0.22
C GLU A 121 -13.08 -2.92 0.47
N ASN A 122 -13.18 -1.60 0.33
CA ASN A 122 -12.31 -0.65 1.02
C ASN A 122 -12.53 -0.65 2.54
N ALA A 123 -13.78 -0.75 2.99
CA ALA A 123 -14.09 -0.95 4.41
C ALA A 123 -13.44 -2.22 4.96
N GLU A 124 -13.56 -3.34 4.24
CA GLU A 124 -12.95 -4.61 4.63
C GLU A 124 -11.41 -4.55 4.59
N LEU A 125 -10.81 -3.90 3.59
CA LEU A 125 -9.36 -3.68 3.50
C LEU A 125 -8.85 -2.84 4.68
N GLY A 126 -9.61 -1.82 5.12
CA GLY A 126 -9.32 -1.04 6.32
C GLY A 126 -9.31 -1.93 7.58
N GLN A 127 -10.29 -2.83 7.72
CA GLN A 127 -10.36 -3.79 8.83
C GLN A 127 -9.23 -4.83 8.79
N ILE A 128 -8.88 -5.32 7.60
CA ILE A 128 -7.77 -6.27 7.39
C ILE A 128 -6.46 -5.63 7.82
N MET A 129 -6.15 -4.42 7.33
CA MET A 129 -4.94 -3.69 7.68
C MET A 129 -4.89 -3.41 9.19
N ALA A 130 -5.99 -2.92 9.78
CA ALA A 130 -6.06 -2.65 11.21
C ALA A 130 -5.80 -3.90 12.07
N ARG A 131 -6.40 -5.05 11.72
CA ARG A 131 -6.17 -6.31 12.46
C ARG A 131 -4.71 -6.72 12.43
N LYS A 132 -4.08 -6.63 11.25
CA LYS A 132 -2.67 -7.00 11.05
C LYS A 132 -1.73 -6.09 11.83
N LEU A 133 -1.93 -4.78 11.72
CA LEU A 133 -1.08 -3.79 12.40
C LEU A 133 -1.29 -3.77 13.91
N ARG A 134 -2.52 -3.99 14.41
CA ARG A 134 -2.79 -4.12 15.85
C ARG A 134 -2.01 -5.27 16.50
N ALA A 135 -1.68 -6.32 15.73
CA ALA A 135 -0.88 -7.44 16.22
C ALA A 135 0.64 -7.17 16.20
N ALA A 136 1.08 -6.00 15.72
CA ALA A 136 2.48 -5.63 15.69
C ALA A 136 3.08 -5.48 17.09
N LYS A 137 4.30 -5.99 17.26
CA LYS A 137 5.09 -5.89 18.50
C LYS A 137 6.16 -4.81 18.42
N GLY A 138 6.37 -4.22 17.24
CA GLY A 138 7.31 -3.13 16.99
C GLY A 138 6.57 -1.84 16.60
N PRO A 139 7.30 -0.72 16.51
CA PRO A 139 6.71 0.56 16.12
C PRO A 139 6.06 0.49 14.75
N ALA A 140 4.85 1.02 14.64
CA ALA A 140 4.09 1.05 13.39
C ALA A 140 3.38 2.39 13.23
N THR A 141 3.53 3.01 12.07
CA THR A 141 2.84 4.26 11.70
C THR A 141 2.19 4.10 10.33
N VAL A 142 0.92 4.51 10.19
CA VAL A 142 0.22 4.57 8.91
C VAL A 142 0.11 6.03 8.47
N LEU A 143 0.65 6.37 7.30
CA LEU A 143 0.44 7.67 6.66
C LEU A 143 -0.71 7.57 5.67
N ILE A 144 -1.68 8.47 5.81
CA ILE A 144 -2.93 8.50 5.05
C ILE A 144 -2.91 9.74 4.13
N PRO A 145 -2.74 9.58 2.82
CA PRO A 145 -2.82 10.68 1.86
C PRO A 145 -4.29 10.98 1.52
N LYS A 146 -4.74 12.19 1.81
CA LYS A 146 -6.15 12.62 1.66
C LYS A 146 -6.56 13.09 0.27
N GLN A 147 -5.62 13.13 -0.67
CA GLN A 147 -5.88 13.61 -2.03
C GLN A 147 -5.76 12.51 -3.09
N GLY A 148 -5.61 11.24 -2.67
CA GLY A 148 -5.54 10.10 -3.57
C GLY A 148 -4.43 9.11 -3.25
N ILE A 149 -4.70 7.82 -3.50
CA ILE A 149 -3.80 6.70 -3.18
C ILE A 149 -3.17 6.05 -4.42
N SER A 150 -3.50 6.53 -5.62
CA SER A 150 -2.90 6.08 -6.89
C SER A 150 -2.94 7.19 -7.94
N ALA A 151 -2.16 7.07 -9.01
CA ALA A 151 -2.15 8.08 -10.08
C ALA A 151 -3.52 8.29 -10.77
N ILE A 152 -4.41 7.29 -10.66
CA ILE A 152 -5.76 7.28 -11.25
C ILE A 152 -6.87 7.42 -10.20
N ASP A 153 -6.53 7.73 -8.95
CA ASP A 153 -7.45 8.03 -7.85
C ASP A 153 -7.33 9.50 -7.44
N LYS A 154 -7.90 10.38 -8.26
CA LYS A 154 -8.01 11.83 -8.01
C LYS A 154 -9.10 12.41 -8.88
N ALA A 155 -9.57 13.62 -8.58
CA ALA A 155 -10.63 14.27 -9.36
C ALA A 155 -10.43 14.13 -10.88
N GLU A 156 -11.51 13.77 -11.58
CA GLU A 156 -11.55 13.50 -13.03
C GLU A 156 -10.81 12.23 -13.51
N GLN A 157 -10.16 11.47 -12.64
CA GLN A 157 -9.57 10.17 -12.97
C GLN A 157 -10.55 9.02 -12.74
N PRO A 158 -10.37 7.89 -13.44
CA PRO A 158 -11.37 6.82 -13.42
C PRO A 158 -11.59 6.23 -12.02
N PHE A 159 -10.58 6.09 -11.17
CA PHE A 159 -10.73 5.40 -9.88
C PHE A 159 -11.04 6.33 -8.71
N TYR A 160 -11.31 7.61 -8.97
CA TYR A 160 -11.66 8.56 -7.93
C TYR A 160 -12.95 8.15 -7.20
N SER A 161 -12.84 7.90 -5.90
CA SER A 161 -14.00 7.70 -5.01
C SER A 161 -13.68 8.14 -3.58
N PRO A 162 -14.09 9.36 -3.20
CA PRO A 162 -14.00 9.84 -1.82
C PRO A 162 -14.75 8.96 -0.82
N GLU A 163 -15.82 8.28 -1.26
CA GLU A 163 -16.61 7.38 -0.43
C GLU A 163 -15.81 6.11 -0.07
N ALA A 164 -15.10 5.54 -1.04
CA ALA A 164 -14.23 4.39 -0.79
C ALA A 164 -13.05 4.77 0.11
N GLU A 165 -12.44 5.93 -0.11
CA GLU A 165 -11.38 6.46 0.76
C GLU A 165 -11.88 6.63 2.20
N THR A 166 -13.03 7.29 2.39
CA THR A 166 -13.63 7.49 3.71
C THR A 166 -13.91 6.16 4.40
N ALA A 167 -14.47 5.19 3.67
CA ALA A 167 -14.77 3.86 4.20
C ALA A 167 -13.51 3.13 4.68
N TRP A 168 -12.40 3.22 3.93
CA TRP A 168 -11.12 2.65 4.35
C TRP A 168 -10.57 3.36 5.60
N ILE A 169 -10.53 4.70 5.61
CA ILE A 169 -10.01 5.50 6.73
C ILE A 169 -10.77 5.19 8.02
N ASP A 170 -12.11 5.22 7.98
CA ASP A 170 -12.96 5.02 9.15
C ASP A 170 -12.76 3.61 9.73
N ASN A 171 -12.73 2.58 8.88
CA ASN A 171 -12.56 1.20 9.32
C ASN A 171 -11.14 0.93 9.84
N LEU A 172 -10.11 1.50 9.21
CA LEU A 172 -8.75 1.43 9.68
C LEU A 172 -8.63 2.04 11.09
N LYS A 173 -9.05 3.30 11.25
CA LYS A 173 -8.91 4.03 12.52
C LYS A 173 -9.75 3.42 13.63
N SER A 174 -10.98 3.00 13.34
CA SER A 174 -11.81 2.25 14.27
C SER A 174 -11.14 0.95 14.71
N GLY A 175 -10.61 0.19 13.76
CA GLY A 175 -9.89 -1.07 14.02
C GLY A 175 -8.58 -0.88 14.78
N LEU A 176 -7.94 0.28 14.72
CA LEU A 176 -6.73 0.63 15.47
C LEU A 176 -7.00 1.33 16.81
N SER A 177 -8.25 1.65 17.14
CA SER A 177 -8.60 2.36 18.38
C SER A 177 -8.06 1.66 19.64
N GLY A 178 -7.26 2.36 20.43
CA GLY A 178 -6.61 1.82 21.64
C GLY A 178 -5.44 0.87 21.38
N SER A 179 -4.88 0.87 20.16
CA SER A 179 -3.56 0.28 19.87
C SER A 179 -2.47 1.34 19.90
N ASP A 180 -1.20 0.90 19.93
CA ASP A 180 -0.03 1.77 19.87
C ASP A 180 0.34 2.19 18.43
N VAL A 181 -0.45 1.79 17.43
CA VAL A 181 -0.21 2.13 16.02
C VAL A 181 -0.63 3.57 15.77
N GLU A 182 0.30 4.40 15.30
CA GLU A 182 0.03 5.81 14.99
C GLU A 182 -0.59 5.94 13.59
N THR A 183 -1.56 6.84 13.43
CA THR A 183 -2.15 7.21 12.13
C THR A 183 -1.95 8.69 11.87
N LEU A 184 -1.30 9.03 10.76
CA LEU A 184 -1.00 10.41 10.35
C LEU A 184 -1.73 10.74 9.05
N GLU A 185 -2.73 11.61 9.13
CA GLU A 185 -3.43 12.12 7.94
C GLU A 185 -2.67 13.33 7.36
N LEU A 186 -2.47 13.32 6.05
CA LEU A 186 -1.74 14.35 5.31
C LEU A 186 -2.59 14.86 4.14
N ASP A 187 -2.67 16.17 4.00
CA ASP A 187 -3.37 16.83 2.88
C ASP A 187 -2.52 16.79 1.60
N ASN A 188 -2.19 15.58 1.17
CA ASN A 188 -1.31 15.27 0.05
C ASN A 188 -1.91 14.15 -0.80
N HIS A 189 -1.51 14.11 -2.06
CA HIS A 189 -1.63 12.92 -2.89
C HIS A 189 -0.45 12.00 -2.60
N ILE A 190 -0.62 10.68 -2.69
CA ILE A 190 0.47 9.72 -2.41
C ILE A 190 1.75 9.94 -3.25
N ASN A 191 1.59 10.58 -4.41
CA ASN A 191 2.65 10.85 -5.39
C ASN A 191 3.29 12.24 -5.20
N ASP A 192 2.85 13.02 -4.21
CA ASP A 192 3.48 14.30 -3.91
C ASP A 192 4.83 14.07 -3.25
N GLU A 193 5.82 14.88 -3.62
CA GLU A 193 7.18 14.84 -3.05
C GLU A 193 7.15 14.97 -1.52
N ALA A 194 6.35 15.89 -1.00
CA ALA A 194 6.17 16.08 0.44
C ALA A 194 5.62 14.84 1.17
N PHE A 195 4.77 14.03 0.52
CA PHE A 195 4.28 12.78 1.10
C PHE A 195 5.40 11.73 1.17
N ALA A 196 6.20 11.61 0.10
CA ALA A 196 7.35 10.71 0.06
C ALA A 196 8.43 11.09 1.07
N GLU A 197 8.73 12.39 1.22
CA GLU A 197 9.65 12.88 2.25
C GLU A 197 9.14 12.57 3.66
N LYS A 198 7.84 12.77 3.91
CA LYS A 198 7.25 12.50 5.23
C LYS A 198 7.28 11.00 5.57
N LEU A 199 7.00 10.14 4.60
CA LEU A 199 7.16 8.68 4.70
C LEU A 199 8.58 8.28 5.12
N ALA A 200 9.59 8.79 4.40
CA ALA A 200 10.99 8.48 4.67
C ALA A 200 11.44 9.01 6.03
N GLN A 201 11.10 10.26 6.35
CA GLN A 201 11.46 10.87 7.64
C GLN A 201 10.84 10.10 8.81
N THR A 202 9.56 9.73 8.72
CA THR A 202 8.89 8.94 9.76
C THR A 202 9.61 7.60 9.97
N LEU A 203 10.06 6.92 8.90
CA LEU A 203 10.78 5.66 9.09
C LEU A 203 12.16 5.87 9.74
N LEU A 204 12.90 6.91 9.33
CA LEU A 204 14.19 7.24 9.94
C LEU A 204 14.04 7.52 11.45
N ASP A 205 13.00 8.27 11.83
CA ASP A 205 12.70 8.58 13.22
C ASP A 205 12.41 7.31 14.06
N LEU A 206 11.83 6.27 13.43
CA LEU A 206 11.54 4.99 14.11
C LEU A 206 12.76 4.06 14.22
N ILE A 207 13.74 4.17 13.30
CA ILE A 207 14.93 3.30 13.28
C ILE A 207 16.02 3.84 14.23
N GLY A 208 16.11 5.16 14.40
CA GLY A 208 17.11 5.82 15.27
C GLY A 208 18.37 6.24 14.53
#